data_AF-A0A2E5X8M3-F1
#
_entry.id   AF-A0A2E5X8M3-F1
#
_cell.length_a   1.000
_cell.length_b   1.000
_cell.length_c   1.000
_cell.angle_alpha   90.00
_cell.angle_beta   90.00
_cell.angle_gamma   90.00
#
_symmetry.space_group_name_H-M   'P 1'
#
loop_
_entity.id
_entity.type
_entity.pdbx_description
1 polymer ?
#
loop_
_entity_poly.entity_id
_entity_poly.type
_entity_poly.pdbx_seq_one_letter_code
_entity_poly.pdbx_strand_id
1 'polypeptide(L)'
;MTTPILLSNAVRLELRNILKALEIGMPVKHKNDEGFITYICDDYITICVREIEEKEAMYGKRFVNVLVYQKDWDNLEIDPSVFQSKRNYRYKNGRADDHPGNDLLPPIDKR
;
A
#
# COMPACT_ATOMS: atom_id res chain seq x y z
N MET A 1 18.50 -13.62 -11.45
CA MET A 1 17.98 -12.97 -10.23
C MET A 1 17.29 -14.03 -9.39
N THR A 2 17.88 -14.38 -8.26
CA THR A 2 17.37 -15.38 -7.30
C THR A 2 16.52 -14.66 -6.26
N THR A 3 15.24 -15.02 -6.14
CA THR A 3 14.37 -14.49 -5.09
C THR A 3 14.69 -15.19 -3.77
N PRO A 4 15.00 -14.45 -2.68
CA PRO A 4 15.36 -15.05 -1.40
C PRO A 4 14.20 -15.88 -0.81
N ILE A 5 14.54 -17.02 -0.19
CA ILE A 5 13.64 -18.08 0.29
C ILE A 5 12.61 -17.58 1.32
N LEU A 6 12.88 -16.47 2.02
CA LEU A 6 11.90 -15.85 2.93
C LEU A 6 10.62 -15.40 2.19
N LEU A 7 10.69 -15.13 0.88
CA LEU A 7 9.54 -14.79 0.03
C LEU A 7 8.79 -16.01 -0.52
N SER A 8 9.34 -17.23 -0.43
CA SER A 8 8.72 -18.41 -1.04
C SER A 8 7.63 -19.04 -0.16
N ASN A 9 7.69 -18.83 1.16
CA ASN A 9 6.77 -19.44 2.14
C ASN A 9 5.68 -18.48 2.65
N ALA A 10 5.80 -17.17 2.40
CA ALA A 10 4.75 -16.22 2.73
C ALA A 10 3.58 -16.36 1.72
N VAL A 11 2.34 -16.33 2.21
CA VAL A 11 1.14 -16.37 1.36
C VAL A 11 1.23 -15.18 0.39
N ARG A 12 1.31 -15.44 -0.92
CA ARG A 12 1.53 -14.40 -1.96
C ARG A 12 0.61 -13.18 -1.85
N LEU A 13 -0.60 -13.37 -1.29
CA LEU A 13 -1.56 -12.30 -1.05
C LEU A 13 -1.06 -11.28 -0.03
N GLU A 14 -0.44 -11.75 1.05
CA GLU A 14 0.07 -10.90 2.14
C GLU A 14 1.28 -10.10 1.67
N LEU A 15 2.20 -10.72 0.94
CA LEU A 15 3.34 -10.02 0.33
C LEU A 15 2.90 -8.92 -0.63
N ARG A 16 1.91 -9.19 -1.49
CA ARG A 16 1.36 -8.16 -2.39
C ARG A 16 0.78 -6.99 -1.59
N ASN A 17 0.06 -7.27 -0.51
CA ASN A 17 -0.56 -6.23 0.32
C ASN A 17 0.50 -5.41 1.06
N ILE A 18 1.55 -6.05 1.59
CA ILE A 18 2.70 -5.39 2.23
C ILE A 18 3.41 -4.46 1.24
N LEU A 19 3.73 -4.96 0.04
CA LEU A 19 4.38 -4.15 -0.99
C LEU A 19 3.53 -2.95 -1.41
N LYS A 20 2.21 -3.14 -1.51
CA LYS A 20 1.27 -2.04 -1.80
C LYS A 20 1.15 -1.03 -0.66
N ALA A 21 1.37 -1.47 0.58
CA ALA A 21 1.37 -0.62 1.76
C ALA A 21 2.68 0.17 1.91
N LEU A 22 3.77 -0.32 1.31
CA LEU A 22 5.08 0.34 1.22
C LEU A 22 5.25 1.05 -0.13
N GLU A 23 4.32 1.96 -0.44
CA GLU A 23 4.40 2.84 -1.62
C GLU A 23 4.56 4.31 -1.19
N ILE A 24 5.10 5.14 -2.09
CA ILE A 24 5.22 6.58 -1.85
C ILE A 24 3.81 7.18 -1.69
N GLY A 25 3.64 8.01 -0.66
CA GLY A 25 2.37 8.63 -0.28
C GLY A 25 1.54 7.82 0.71
N MET A 26 1.97 6.60 1.06
CA MET A 26 1.25 5.80 2.04
C MET A 26 1.45 6.33 3.47
N PRO A 27 0.39 6.34 4.29
CA PRO A 27 0.47 6.74 5.68
C PRO A 27 1.28 5.71 6.47
N VAL A 28 2.19 6.20 7.30
CA VAL A 28 3.03 5.36 8.14
C VAL A 28 3.25 6.04 9.49
N LYS A 29 3.39 5.24 10.53
CA LYS A 29 3.73 5.69 11.86
C LYS A 29 5.10 5.17 12.24
N HIS A 30 5.92 6.06 12.77
CA HIS A 30 7.24 5.74 13.29
C HIS A 30 7.34 6.28 14.72
N LYS A 31 7.31 5.38 15.71
CA LYS A 31 7.31 5.72 17.14
C LYS A 31 6.14 6.65 17.49
N ASN A 32 6.43 7.92 17.77
CA ASN A 32 5.44 8.93 18.15
C ASN A 32 5.04 9.84 16.98
N ASP A 33 5.69 9.70 15.83
CA ASP A 33 5.47 10.54 14.67
C ASP A 33 4.59 9.81 13.66
N GLU A 34 3.57 10.50 13.17
CA GLU A 34 2.67 10.03 12.12
C GLU A 34 2.88 10.89 10.87
N GLY A 35 2.97 10.23 9.72
CA GLY A 35 3.31 10.90 8.48
C GLY A 35 3.03 10.04 7.26
N PHE A 36 3.66 10.39 6.15
CA PHE A 36 3.56 9.63 4.90
C PHE A 36 4.93 9.43 4.27
N ILE A 37 5.08 8.33 3.54
CA ILE A 37 6.34 7.99 2.87
C ILE A 37 6.57 8.93 1.70
N THR A 38 7.73 9.60 1.66
CA THR A 38 8.14 10.46 0.53
C THR A 38 9.19 9.82 -0.36
N TYR A 39 9.97 8.88 0.17
CA TYR A 39 11.03 8.21 -0.56
C TYR A 39 11.35 6.84 0.05
N ILE A 40 11.74 5.88 -0.80
CA ILE A 40 12.11 4.52 -0.42
C ILE A 40 13.37 4.13 -1.21
N CYS A 41 14.38 3.61 -0.52
CA CYS A 41 15.49 2.88 -1.11
C CYS A 41 15.85 1.66 -0.25
N ASP A 42 16.86 0.89 -0.67
CA ASP A 42 17.30 -0.31 0.04
C ASP A 42 17.92 0.01 1.42
N ASP A 43 18.47 1.21 1.59
CA ASP A 43 19.19 1.62 2.80
C ASP A 43 18.29 2.34 3.83
N TYR A 44 17.31 3.11 3.34
CA TYR A 44 16.45 3.94 4.20
C TYR A 44 15.10 4.30 3.54
N ILE A 45 14.15 4.67 4.40
CA ILE A 45 12.85 5.23 4.04
C ILE A 45 12.76 6.65 4.59
N THR A 46 12.22 7.58 3.81
CA THR A 46 11.96 8.96 4.25
C THR A 46 10.47 9.15 4.51
N ILE A 47 10.15 9.68 5.68
CA ILE A 47 8.78 9.94 6.12
C ILE A 47 8.61 11.44 6.32
N CYS A 48 7.63 12.05 5.68
CA CYS A 48 7.24 13.42 5.98
C CYS A 48 6.24 13.45 7.14
N VAL A 49 6.64 14.07 8.25
CA VAL A 49 5.84 14.17 9.48
C VAL A 49 5.10 15.51 9.55
N ARG A 50 5.59 16.53 8.85
CA ARG A 50 4.96 17.85 8.83
C ARG A 50 5.28 18.62 7.56
N GLU A 51 4.26 19.27 7.02
CA GLU A 51 4.40 20.30 5.99
C GLU A 51 4.20 21.67 6.63
N ILE A 52 5.08 22.62 6.34
CA ILE A 52 4.99 24.01 6.79
C ILE A 52 4.94 24.89 5.56
N GLU A 53 3.93 25.75 5.45
CA GLU A 53 3.86 26.72 4.36
C GLU A 53 4.96 27.78 4.51
N GLU A 54 5.82 27.88 3.50
CA GLU A 54 6.97 28.78 3.51
C GLU A 54 7.18 29.31 2.08
N LYS A 55 6.87 30.59 1.87
CA LYS A 55 6.86 31.21 0.53
C LYS A 55 8.23 31.26 -0.14
N GLU A 56 9.30 31.22 0.64
CA GLU A 56 10.69 31.23 0.15
C GLU A 56 11.19 29.82 -0.20
N ALA A 57 10.49 28.77 0.24
CA ALA A 57 10.86 27.40 -0.09
C ALA A 57 10.54 27.09 -1.55
N MET A 58 11.35 26.20 -2.16
CA MET A 58 11.27 25.82 -3.58
C MET A 58 9.86 25.44 -4.06
N TYR A 59 9.05 24.82 -3.19
CA TYR A 59 7.69 24.37 -3.50
C TYR A 59 6.62 25.15 -2.73
N GLY A 60 6.97 26.31 -2.15
CA GLY A 60 6.11 27.07 -1.24
C GLY A 60 5.83 26.34 0.09
N LYS A 61 6.51 25.22 0.33
CA LYS A 61 6.37 24.36 1.50
C LYS A 61 7.72 23.81 1.92
N ARG A 62 7.93 23.73 3.23
CA ARG A 62 9.03 23.02 3.88
C ARG A 62 8.52 21.70 4.44
N PHE A 63 9.20 20.62 4.07
CA PHE A 63 8.90 19.26 4.54
C PHE A 63 9.81 18.92 5.73
N VAL A 64 9.22 18.52 6.84
CA VAL A 64 9.95 17.97 7.99
C VAL A 64 10.01 16.47 7.80
N ASN A 65 11.18 15.99 7.38
CA ASN A 65 11.41 14.61 7.01
C ASN A 65 12.20 13.86 8.09
N VAL A 66 11.80 12.62 8.35
CA VAL A 66 12.50 11.66 9.21
C VAL A 66 13.05 10.55 8.33
N LEU A 67 14.31 10.23 8.54
CA LEU A 67 14.99 9.11 7.88
C LEU A 67 14.93 7.89 8.79
N VAL A 68 14.38 6.79 8.27
CA VAL A 68 14.30 5.50 8.96
C VAL A 68 15.20 4.51 8.23
N TYR A 69 16.30 4.15 8.87
CA TYR A 69 17.27 3.21 8.33
C TYR A 69 16.76 1.77 8.42
N GLN A 70 17.30 0.89 7.58
CA GLN A 70 16.93 -0.52 7.51
C GLN A 70 16.87 -1.24 8.87
N LYS A 71 17.83 -0.96 9.76
CA LYS A 71 17.90 -1.53 11.12
C LYS A 71 16.72 -1.15 12.03
N ASP A 72 16.00 -0.09 11.69
CA ASP A 72 14.91 0.48 12.48
C ASP A 72 13.54 0.21 11.82
N TRP A 73 13.48 -0.57 10.73
CA TRP A 73 12.23 -0.88 10.01
C TRP A 73 11.24 -1.65 10.87
N ASP A 74 11.70 -2.42 11.85
CA ASP A 74 10.83 -3.13 12.80
C ASP A 74 9.96 -2.18 13.65
N ASN A 75 10.33 -0.89 13.72
CA ASN A 75 9.58 0.15 14.45
C ASN A 75 8.58 0.90 13.55
N LEU A 76 8.42 0.49 12.28
CA LEU A 76 7.44 1.08 11.37
C LEU A 76 6.10 0.36 11.50
N GLU A 77 5.06 1.15 11.78
CA GLU A 77 3.68 0.68 11.80
C GLU A 77 2.96 1.21 10.56
N ILE A 78 2.35 0.29 9.82
CA ILE A 78 1.57 0.61 8.62
C ILE A 78 0.09 0.39 8.94
N ASP A 79 -0.78 1.26 8.41
CA ASP A 79 -2.22 1.17 8.67
C ASP A 79 -2.80 -0.19 8.21
N PRO A 80 -3.42 -0.98 9.12
CA PRO A 80 -4.06 -2.25 8.82
C PRO A 80 -5.12 -2.17 7.70
N SER A 81 -5.69 -0.98 7.48
CA SER A 81 -6.72 -0.74 6.46
C SER A 81 -6.24 -1.07 5.04
N VAL A 82 -4.92 -0.96 4.78
CA VAL A 82 -4.32 -1.27 3.48
C VAL A 82 -4.34 -2.76 3.16
N PHE A 83 -4.36 -3.62 4.19
CA PHE A 83 -4.38 -5.08 4.03
C PHE A 83 -5.80 -5.63 3.80
N GLN A 84 -6.83 -4.78 3.84
CA GLN A 84 -8.19 -5.22 3.55
C GLN A 84 -8.31 -5.56 2.06
N SER A 85 -8.21 -6.84 1.74
CA SER A 85 -8.66 -7.39 0.46
C SER A 85 -10.18 -7.29 0.40
N LYS A 86 -10.73 -6.10 0.16
CA LYS A 86 -12.12 -5.98 -0.28
C LYS A 86 -12.18 -6.74 -1.60
N ARG A 87 -12.92 -7.85 -1.63
CA ARG A 87 -13.22 -8.55 -2.88
C ARG A 87 -13.84 -7.50 -3.80
N ASN A 88 -13.16 -7.17 -4.89
CA ASN A 88 -13.65 -6.26 -5.93
C ASN A 88 -14.80 -6.90 -6.74
N TYR A 89 -15.72 -7.62 -6.09
CA TYR A 89 -17.00 -7.91 -6.72
C TYR A 89 -17.76 -6.59 -6.76
N ARG A 90 -17.59 -5.84 -7.85
CA ARG A 90 -18.58 -4.84 -8.25
C ARG A 90 -19.84 -5.62 -8.58
N TYR A 91 -20.67 -5.85 -7.56
CA TYR A 91 -22.02 -6.34 -7.76
C TYR A 91 -22.81 -5.22 -8.43
N LYS A 92 -22.81 -5.21 -9.76
CA LYS A 92 -23.83 -4.49 -10.51
C LYS A 92 -25.10 -5.34 -10.33
N ASN A 93 -26.01 -4.91 -9.46
CA ASN A 93 -27.29 -5.57 -9.20
C ASN A 93 -27.21 -6.97 -8.55
N GLY A 94 -26.25 -7.22 -7.66
CA GLY A 94 -26.18 -8.47 -6.88
C GLY A 94 -25.64 -9.70 -7.62
N ARG A 95 -25.08 -9.54 -8.82
CA ARG A 95 -24.39 -10.60 -9.56
C ARG A 95 -22.92 -10.25 -9.80
N ALA A 96 -22.05 -11.24 -9.71
CA ALA A 96 -20.63 -11.10 -10.04
C ALA A 96 -20.50 -11.13 -11.57
N ASP A 97 -20.24 -9.96 -12.18
CA ASP A 97 -19.85 -9.89 -13.59
C ASP A 97 -18.41 -10.38 -13.72
N ASP A 98 -18.22 -11.70 -13.73
CA ASP A 98 -16.87 -12.26 -13.74
C ASP A 98 -16.17 -12.09 -15.09
N HIS A 99 -16.86 -12.07 -16.24
CA HIS A 99 -16.22 -11.85 -17.56
C HIS A 99 -17.24 -11.29 -18.58
N PRO A 100 -16.82 -10.44 -19.55
CA PRO A 100 -17.68 -10.03 -20.66
C PRO A 100 -18.12 -11.28 -21.44
N GLY A 101 -19.43 -11.58 -21.44
CA GLY A 101 -20.01 -12.79 -22.04
C GLY A 101 -20.85 -13.65 -21.09
N ASN A 102 -20.86 -13.36 -19.78
CA ASN A 102 -21.74 -14.05 -18.83
C ASN A 102 -23.23 -13.83 -19.13
N ASP A 103 -23.58 -12.71 -19.74
CA ASP A 103 -24.93 -12.38 -20.20
C ASP A 103 -25.47 -13.31 -21.30
N LEU A 104 -24.58 -14.03 -21.99
CA LEU A 104 -24.92 -14.95 -23.09
C LEU A 104 -25.10 -16.40 -22.61
N LEU A 105 -24.81 -16.68 -21.34
CA LEU A 105 -25.00 -18.02 -20.79
C LEU A 105 -26.50 -18.26 -20.52
N PRO A 106 -27.03 -19.44 -20.88
CA PRO A 106 -28.40 -19.78 -20.57
C PRO A 106 -28.60 -19.82 -19.04
N PRO A 107 -29.76 -19.39 -18.53
CA PRO A 107 -30.06 -19.45 -17.10
C PRO A 107 -29.98 -20.89 -16.59
N ILE A 108 -29.49 -21.04 -15.36
CA ILE A 108 -29.22 -22.32 -14.70
C ILE A 108 -30.42 -23.27 -14.69
N ASP A 109 -31.64 -22.73 -14.64
CA ASP A 109 -32.88 -23.52 -14.63
C ASP A 109 -33.20 -24.22 -15.98
N LYS A 110 -32.38 -24.00 -17.01
CA LYS A 110 -32.51 -24.63 -18.34
C LYS A 110 -31.30 -25.50 -18.73
N ARG A 111 -30.46 -25.89 -17.77
CA ARG A 111 -29.35 -26.83 -17.98
C ARG A 111 -29.75 -28.28 -17.75
#